data_AF-A0A9P7GNZ0-F1
#
_entry.id   AF-A0A9P7GNZ0-F1
#
_cell.length_a   1.000
_cell.length_b   1.000
_cell.length_c   1.000
_cell.angle_alpha   90.00
_cell.angle_beta   90.00
_cell.angle_gamma   90.00
#
_symmetry.space_group_name_H-M   'P 1'
#
loop_
_entity.id
_entity.type
_entity.pdbx_description
1 polymer ?
#
loop_
_entity_poly.entity_id
_entity_poly.type
_entity_poly.pdbx_seq_one_letter_code
_entity_poly.pdbx_strand_id
1 'polypeptide(L)'
;MSYRQQANKLAGQIAFLKSYSTSAGQETARDAVQIFGGRGITATGMGQYIEHYHRTIPFDALLGGAEDVLADLGVRQALRAMPKNARL
;
A
#
# COMPACT_ATOMS: atom_id res chain seq x y z
N MET A 1 5.43 -7.05 -24.66
CA MET A 1 6.43 -7.49 -23.67
C MET A 1 6.15 -8.93 -23.26
N SER A 2 7.16 -9.80 -23.21
CA SER A 2 6.97 -11.15 -22.66
C SER A 2 6.72 -11.11 -21.15
N TYR A 3 6.12 -12.16 -20.58
CA TYR A 3 5.87 -12.24 -19.14
C TYR A 3 7.14 -12.00 -18.31
N ARG A 4 8.28 -12.58 -18.73
CA ARG A 4 9.58 -12.37 -18.08
C ARG A 4 10.04 -10.91 -18.13
N GLN A 5 9.81 -10.22 -19.25
CA GLN A 5 10.11 -8.79 -19.37
C GLN A 5 9.19 -7.93 -18.49
N GLN A 6 7.90 -8.30 -18.37
CA GLN A 6 6.95 -7.64 -17.49
C GLN A 6 7.34 -7.80 -16.02
N ALA A 7 7.58 -9.03 -15.57
CA ALA A 7 8.02 -9.31 -14.20
C ALA A 7 9.29 -8.53 -13.84
N ASN A 8 10.29 -8.54 -14.73
CA ASN A 8 11.55 -7.85 -14.50
C ASN A 8 11.43 -6.32 -14.42
N LYS A 9 10.49 -5.71 -15.15
CA LYS A 9 10.36 -4.25 -15.23
C LYS A 9 9.29 -3.66 -14.32
N LEU A 10 8.21 -4.40 -14.06
CA LEU A 10 6.99 -3.87 -13.46
C LEU A 10 6.70 -4.41 -12.06
N ALA A 11 7.13 -5.64 -11.72
CA ALA A 11 6.73 -6.27 -10.46
C ALA A 11 7.11 -5.42 -9.23
N GLY A 12 8.37 -5.00 -9.11
CA GLY A 12 8.81 -4.14 -8.01
C GLY A 12 8.14 -2.76 -8.01
N GLN A 13 7.87 -2.18 -9.18
CA GLN A 13 7.18 -0.87 -9.27
C GLN A 13 5.73 -0.97 -8.83
N ILE A 14 5.03 -2.04 -9.22
CA ILE A 14 3.66 -2.34 -8.76
C ILE A 14 3.65 -2.59 -7.25
N ALA A 15 4.63 -3.34 -6.75
CA ALA A 15 4.78 -3.61 -5.32
C ALA A 15 4.93 -2.31 -4.52
N PHE A 16 5.84 -1.42 -4.93
CA PHE A 16 6.02 -0.10 -4.31
C PHE A 16 4.77 0.77 -4.41
N LEU A 17 4.13 0.83 -5.58
CA LEU A 17 2.92 1.62 -5.77
C LEU A 17 1.81 1.16 -4.84
N LYS A 18 1.58 -0.16 -4.75
CA LYS A 18 0.56 -0.72 -3.87
C LYS A 18 0.86 -0.38 -2.41
N SER A 19 2.08 -0.67 -1.93
CA SER A 19 2.47 -0.36 -0.54
C SER A 19 2.31 1.11 -0.21
N TYR A 20 2.70 2.01 -1.12
CA TYR A 20 2.53 3.45 -0.92
C TYR A 20 1.06 3.87 -0.87
N SER A 21 0.26 3.42 -1.85
CA SER A 21 -1.16 3.76 -1.94
C SER A 21 -1.95 3.28 -0.73
N THR A 22 -1.67 2.08 -0.23
CA THR A 22 -2.38 1.52 0.93
C THR A 22 -1.92 2.15 2.24
N SER A 23 -0.64 2.51 2.37
CA SER A 23 -0.14 3.26 3.53
C SER A 23 -0.78 4.64 3.60
N ALA A 24 -0.82 5.36 2.48
CA ALA A 24 -1.52 6.65 2.38
C ALA A 24 -3.03 6.49 2.66
N GLY A 25 -3.63 5.39 2.20
CA GLY A 25 -5.02 5.05 2.52
C GLY A 25 -5.25 4.92 4.03
N GLN A 26 -4.35 4.22 4.74
CA GLN A 26 -4.45 4.05 6.18
C GLN A 26 -4.32 5.38 6.94
N GLU A 27 -3.39 6.24 6.52
CA GLU A 27 -3.21 7.58 7.09
C GLU A 27 -4.46 8.45 6.89
N THR A 28 -4.96 8.53 5.65
CA THR A 28 -6.16 9.33 5.35
C THR A 28 -7.41 8.80 6.03
N ALA A 29 -7.54 7.48 6.20
CA ALA A 29 -8.64 6.89 6.96
C ALA A 29 -8.58 7.28 8.44
N ARG A 30 -7.38 7.30 9.04
CA ARG A 30 -7.16 7.75 10.42
C ARG A 30 -7.51 9.23 10.58
N ASP A 31 -7.04 10.08 9.67
CA ASP A 31 -7.33 11.52 9.71
C ASP A 31 -8.82 11.80 9.56
N ALA A 32 -9.51 11.07 8.68
CA ALA A 32 -10.95 11.20 8.51
C ALA A 32 -11.73 10.86 9.80
N VAL A 33 -11.30 9.84 10.55
CA VAL A 33 -11.87 9.51 11.86
C VAL A 33 -11.67 10.67 12.84
N GLN A 34 -10.49 11.30 12.88
CA GLN A 34 -10.22 12.44 13.76
C GLN A 34 -11.11 13.65 13.41
N ILE A 35 -11.29 13.94 12.13
CA ILE A 35 -12.15 15.05 11.67
C ILE A 35 -13.63 14.82 12.04
N PHE A 36 -14.12 13.59 11.90
CA PHE A 36 -15.52 13.24 12.21
C PHE A 36 -15.76 12.97 13.70
N GLY A 37 -14.70 12.90 14.51
CA GLY A 37 -14.77 12.57 15.94
C GLY A 37 -15.50 11.25 16.18
N GLY A 38 -16.35 11.20 17.22
CA GLY A 38 -17.11 9.99 17.56
C GLY A 38 -18.03 9.48 16.43
N ARG A 39 -18.40 10.32 15.46
CA ARG A 39 -19.17 9.87 14.30
C ARG A 39 -18.32 9.01 13.36
N GLY A 40 -17.01 9.24 13.29
CA GLY A 40 -16.09 8.49 12.43
C GLY A 40 -15.97 7.00 12.76
N ILE A 41 -16.43 6.58 13.95
CA ILE A 41 -16.46 5.17 14.39
C ILE A 41 -17.89 4.60 14.48
N THR A 42 -18.90 5.35 14.02
CA THR A 42 -20.29 4.92 14.06
C THR A 42 -20.69 4.31 12.72
N ALA A 43 -21.10 3.03 12.73
CA ALA A 43 -21.42 2.26 11.51
C ALA A 43 -22.67 2.75 10.74
N THR A 44 -23.46 3.66 11.32
CA THR A 44 -24.70 4.18 10.74
C THR A 44 -24.71 5.70 10.69
N GLY A 45 -25.58 6.28 9.87
CA GLY A 45 -25.75 7.72 9.78
C GLY A 45 -24.60 8.41 9.05
N MET A 46 -24.30 9.65 9.41
CA MET A 46 -23.37 10.49 8.63
C MET A 46 -21.93 9.96 8.56
N GLY A 47 -21.49 9.21 9.58
CA GLY A 47 -20.13 8.68 9.66
C GLY A 47 -19.93 7.32 9.01
N GLN A 48 -20.98 6.70 8.46
CA GLN A 48 -20.95 5.30 7.98
C GLN A 48 -19.84 5.04 6.95
N TYR A 49 -19.55 6.01 6.08
CA TYR A 49 -18.50 5.86 5.07
C TYR A 49 -17.10 5.99 5.65
N ILE A 50 -16.93 6.84 6.67
CA ILE A 50 -15.64 7.02 7.36
C ILE A 50 -15.33 5.78 8.19
N GLU A 51 -16.32 5.27 8.93
CA GLU A 51 -16.21 4.02 9.69
C GLU A 51 -15.86 2.86 8.75
N HIS A 52 -16.63 2.72 7.67
CA HIS A 52 -16.41 1.64 6.70
C HIS A 52 -15.01 1.72 6.10
N TYR A 53 -14.57 2.89 5.66
CA TYR A 53 -13.24 3.09 5.09
C TYR A 53 -12.13 2.72 6.09
N HIS A 54 -12.19 3.27 7.31
CA HIS A 54 -11.21 2.99 8.35
C HIS A 54 -11.18 1.51 8.76
N ARG A 55 -12.32 0.83 8.77
CA ARG A 55 -12.39 -0.60 9.08
C ARG A 55 -11.90 -1.49 7.94
N THR A 56 -12.04 -1.06 6.69
CA THR A 56 -11.77 -1.90 5.51
C THR A 56 -10.42 -1.66 4.85
N ILE A 57 -9.75 -0.55 5.12
CA ILE A 57 -8.42 -0.29 4.56
C ILE A 57 -7.35 -1.39 4.82
N PRO A 58 -7.40 -2.18 5.92
CA PRO A 58 -6.49 -3.32 6.07
C PRO A 58 -6.64 -4.40 4.98
N PHE A 59 -7.80 -4.52 4.34
CA PHE A 59 -7.96 -5.46 3.20
C PHE A 59 -7.03 -5.08 2.06
N ASP A 60 -6.95 -3.80 1.70
CA ASP A 60 -6.10 -3.35 0.60
C ASP A 60 -4.62 -3.49 0.96
N ALA A 61 -4.25 -3.16 2.20
CA ALA A 61 -2.87 -3.29 2.68
C ALA A 61 -2.39 -4.74 2.71
N LEU A 62 -3.24 -5.69 3.10
CA LEU A 62 -2.88 -7.09 3.31
C LEU A 62 -3.01 -7.97 2.04
N LEU A 63 -4.11 -7.85 1.32
CA LEU A 63 -4.43 -8.77 0.22
C LEU A 63 -3.52 -8.53 -0.99
N GLY A 64 -3.09 -9.60 -1.65
CA GLY A 64 -2.13 -9.51 -2.76
C GLY A 64 -0.68 -9.24 -2.32
N GLY A 65 -0.40 -9.33 -1.01
CA GLY A 65 0.94 -9.18 -0.41
C GLY A 65 0.97 -8.02 0.59
N ALA A 66 1.47 -8.27 1.80
CA ALA A 66 1.60 -7.23 2.81
C ALA A 66 2.60 -6.14 2.38
N GLU A 67 2.38 -4.92 2.86
CA GLU A 67 3.12 -3.72 2.43
C GLU A 67 4.64 -3.86 2.60
N ASP A 68 5.08 -4.44 3.71
CA ASP A 68 6.47 -4.72 4.05
C ASP A 68 7.10 -5.77 3.12
N VAL A 69 6.39 -6.85 2.85
CA VAL A 69 6.81 -7.91 1.91
C VAL A 69 6.95 -7.36 0.50
N LEU A 70 6.02 -6.53 0.06
CA LEU A 70 6.04 -5.91 -1.26
C LEU A 70 7.14 -4.86 -1.40
N ALA A 71 7.36 -4.05 -0.36
CA ALA A 71 8.48 -3.11 -0.34
C ALA A 71 9.83 -3.84 -0.40
N ASP A 72 10.01 -4.91 0.38
CA ASP A 72 11.23 -5.73 0.34
C ASP A 72 11.44 -6.39 -1.03
N LEU A 73 10.37 -6.93 -1.64
CA LEU A 73 10.42 -7.46 -3.00
C LEU A 73 10.94 -6.42 -4.00
N GLY A 74 10.39 -5.20 -3.98
CA GLY A 74 10.78 -4.12 -4.88
C GLY A 74 12.25 -3.73 -4.69
N VAL A 75 12.71 -3.61 -3.44
CA VAL A 75 14.11 -3.28 -3.11
C VAL A 75 15.04 -4.38 -3.59
N ARG A 76 14.75 -5.66 -3.28
CA ARG A 76 15.58 -6.78 -3.73
C ARG A 76 15.64 -6.90 -5.23
N GLN A 77 14.54 -6.63 -5.93
CA GLN A 77 14.50 -6.62 -7.39
C GLN A 77 15.39 -5.51 -7.95
N ALA A 78 15.36 -4.30 -7.36
CA ALA A 78 16.22 -3.20 -7.77
C ALA A 78 17.71 -3.49 -7.51
N LEU A 79 18.06 -4.00 -6.32
CA LEU A 79 19.43 -4.35 -5.94
C LEU A 79 20.03 -5.43 -6.84
N ARG A 80 19.23 -6.42 -7.26
CA ARG A 80 19.68 -7.45 -8.22
C ARG A 80 20.09 -6.87 -9.57
N ALA A 81 19.54 -5.72 -9.96
CA ALA A 81 19.86 -5.04 -11.20
C ALA A 81 21.04 -4.06 -11.08
N MET A 82 21.48 -3.72 -9.86
CA MET A 82 22.59 -2.80 -9.66
C MET A 82 23.95 -3.45 -10.03
N PRO A 83 24.87 -2.69 -10.65
CA PRO A 83 26.24 -3.15 -10.86
C PRO A 83 26.94 -3.46 -9.54
N LYS A 84 27.72 -4.55 -9.48
CA LYS A 84 28.42 -4.99 -8.25
C LYS A 84 29.42 -3.96 -7.71
N ASN A 85 29.90 -3.06 -8.57
CA ASN A 85 30.84 -2.01 -8.26
C ASN A 85 30.17 -0.64 -8.00
N ALA A 86 28.84 -0.57 -8.04
CA ALA A 86 28.13 0.65 -7.68
C ALA A 86 28.37 0.95 -6.19
N ARG A 87 28.86 2.16 -5.89
CA ARG A 87 28.93 2.70 -4.54
C ARG A 87 27.72 3.61 -4.35
N LEU A 88 26.93 3.33 -3.31
CA LEU A 88 25.83 4.19 -2.84
C LEU A 88 26.40 5.37 -2.06
#